data_AF-A0A954IPC5-F1
#
_entry.id   AF-A0A954IPC5-F1
#
_cell.length_a   1.000
_cell.length_b   1.000
_cell.length_c   1.000
_cell.angle_alpha   90.00
_cell.angle_beta   90.00
_cell.angle_gamma   90.00
#
_symmetry.space_group_name_H-M   'P 1'
#
loop_
_entity.id
_entity.type
_entity.pdbx_description
1 polymer ?
#
loop_
_entity_poly.entity_id
_entity_poly.type
_entity_poly.pdbx_seq_one_letter_code
_entity_poly.pdbx_strand_id
1 'polypeptide(L)'
;MTKYSVISSHVLLLLTLSNCGAVWSVDAVLRRRREGAVAAVPPRFPVWPARLVQLLFCFVYFGAGVTKIKTEAFFTGEQMRYWMLSNWNYANPVGEDLAMWTPLLLVSAYVTVVWEFVFGFLAWRPLGRPMVLLIGAIFHLLTFVLLGLRIFPLVCISCYFAFLTEHDVVLIRRLLHRIHLPTAWLHRPRFLLASLLEKRPRTVPMAAVWGLLAAAVCVTAVETEYQQDLYGMRRNGGPQPLQEIHREVAESMIHDQRPLRERDKIFSFDLGSTLIGGQLGARNSVFDYGDRLIAQCLL
;
A
#
# COMPACT_ATOMS: atom_id res chain seq x y z
N MET A 1 -4.98 -4.15 16.52
CA MET A 1 -4.10 -3.24 15.76
C MET A 1 -3.77 -3.85 14.42
N THR A 2 -3.84 -3.07 13.33
CA THR A 2 -3.48 -3.54 11.98
C THR A 2 -1.98 -3.37 11.72
N LYS A 3 -1.44 -4.10 10.74
CA LYS A 3 0.00 -4.04 10.37
C LYS A 3 0.44 -2.61 10.02
N TYR A 4 -0.36 -1.89 9.23
CA TYR A 4 -0.02 -0.53 8.80
C TYR A 4 -0.05 0.48 9.96
N SER A 5 -0.97 0.32 10.94
CA SER A 5 -0.99 1.20 12.13
C SER A 5 0.29 1.05 12.95
N VAL A 6 0.76 -0.19 13.15
CA VAL A 6 2.02 -0.45 13.87
C VAL A 6 3.19 0.22 13.13
N ILE A 7 3.33 -0.01 11.83
CA ILE A 7 4.40 0.58 11.02
C ILE A 7 4.34 2.11 11.06
N SER A 8 3.17 2.70 10.80
CA SER A 8 3.01 4.15 10.77
C SER A 8 3.31 4.79 12.11
N SER A 9 2.87 4.21 13.23
CA SER A 9 3.14 4.77 14.55
C SER A 9 4.63 4.78 14.89
N HIS A 10 5.37 3.71 14.56
CA HIS A 10 6.82 3.66 14.77
C HIS A 10 7.54 4.68 13.88
N VAL A 11 7.17 4.78 12.60
CA VAL A 11 7.77 5.75 11.68
C VAL A 11 7.47 7.18 12.11
N LEU A 12 6.23 7.48 12.50
CA LEU A 12 5.86 8.81 12.99
C LEU A 12 6.63 9.18 14.26
N LEU A 13 6.78 8.25 15.21
CA LEU A 13 7.62 8.47 16.40
C LEU A 13 9.08 8.76 16.03
N LEU A 14 9.65 8.01 15.09
CA LEU A 14 11.00 8.27 14.61
C LEU A 14 11.11 9.64 13.93
N LEU A 15 10.07 10.06 13.19
CA LEU A 15 10.03 11.36 12.52
C LEU A 15 9.92 12.51 13.53
N THR A 16 9.13 12.38 14.60
CA THR A 16 9.03 13.44 15.64
C THR A 16 10.34 13.67 16.38
N LEU A 17 11.17 12.64 16.51
CA LEU A 17 12.51 12.71 17.10
C LEU A 17 13.60 13.10 16.10
N SER A 18 13.23 13.38 14.85
CA SER A 18 14.16 13.67 13.75
C SER A 18 14.09 15.12 13.27
N ASN A 19 15.05 15.49 12.42
CA ASN A 19 15.05 16.77 11.71
C ASN A 19 14.39 16.67 10.31
N CYS A 20 13.38 15.82 10.13
CA CYS A 20 12.72 15.58 8.83
C CYS A 20 12.11 16.84 8.20
N GLY A 21 11.76 17.84 9.03
CA GLY A 21 11.26 19.13 8.57
C GLY A 21 12.33 20.11 8.09
N ALA A 22 13.63 19.83 8.24
CA ALA A 22 14.65 20.87 8.08
C ALA A 22 14.84 21.43 6.66
N VAL A 23 14.42 20.69 5.63
CA VAL A 23 14.63 21.06 4.21
C VAL A 23 13.32 21.38 3.49
N TRP A 24 12.29 20.53 3.62
CA TRP A 24 11.06 20.63 2.81
C TRP A 24 9.82 21.08 3.58
N SER A 25 9.92 21.37 4.88
CA SER A 25 8.79 21.89 5.65
C SER A 25 8.47 23.34 5.31
N VAL A 26 7.29 23.77 5.75
CA VAL A 26 6.85 25.16 5.72
C VAL A 26 7.77 26.04 6.57
N ASP A 27 8.20 25.56 7.74
CA ASP A 27 9.14 26.30 8.61
C ASP A 27 10.51 26.49 7.94
N ALA A 28 10.99 25.50 7.19
CA ALA A 28 12.23 25.63 6.42
C ALA A 28 12.12 26.66 5.29
N VAL A 29 10.94 26.76 4.65
CA VAL A 29 10.66 27.80 3.65
C VAL A 29 10.66 29.19 4.29
N LEU A 30 9.98 29.35 5.43
CA LEU A 30 9.94 30.60 6.19
C LEU A 30 11.33 31.05 6.64
N ARG A 31 12.14 30.10 7.15
CA ARG A 31 13.52 30.37 7.54
C ARG A 31 14.36 30.85 6.35
N ARG A 32 14.27 30.17 5.19
CA ARG A 32 14.99 30.55 3.97
C ARG A 32 14.64 31.94 3.48
N ARG A 33 13.38 32.36 3.60
CA ARG A 33 12.96 33.72 3.23
C ARG A 33 13.58 34.79 4.12
N ARG A 34 13.76 34.50 5.42
CA ARG A 34 14.35 35.44 6.39
C ARG A 34 15.86 35.53 6.29
N GLU A 35 16.53 34.39 6.12
CA GLU A 35 17.99 34.26 6.17
C GLU A 35 18.67 34.37 4.79
N GLY A 36 17.89 34.38 3.69
CA GLY A 36 18.40 34.57 2.34
C GLY A 36 19.42 33.50 1.91
N ALA A 37 20.54 33.94 1.34
CA ALA A 37 21.57 33.06 0.79
C ALA A 37 22.22 32.12 1.84
N VAL A 38 22.23 32.51 3.12
CA VAL A 38 22.80 31.71 4.21
C VAL A 38 22.02 30.40 4.41
N ALA A 39 20.70 30.42 4.17
CA ALA A 39 19.84 29.25 4.27
C ALA A 39 19.78 28.40 2.98
N ALA A 40 20.57 28.74 1.95
CA ALA A 40 20.60 28.01 0.68
C ALA A 40 21.27 26.63 0.83
N VAL A 41 22.24 26.49 1.72
CA VAL A 41 22.95 25.23 1.99
C VAL A 41 22.08 24.33 2.87
N PRO A 42 21.78 23.07 2.47
CA PRO A 42 21.03 22.15 3.31
C PRO A 42 21.78 21.83 4.61
N PRO A 43 21.12 21.95 5.79
CA PRO A 43 21.73 21.57 7.06
C PRO A 43 22.00 20.06 7.12
N ARG A 44 23.07 19.67 7.80
CA ARG A 44 23.45 18.27 8.02
C ARG A 44 23.07 17.82 9.43
N PHE A 45 22.52 16.62 9.53
CA PHE A 45 22.13 16.00 10.79
C PHE A 45 22.58 14.54 10.85
N PRO A 46 22.68 13.95 12.05
CA PRO A 46 22.89 12.52 12.21
C PRO A 46 21.81 11.70 11.48
N VAL A 47 22.24 10.65 10.78
CA VAL A 47 21.37 9.81 9.92
C VAL A 47 20.56 8.76 10.70
N TRP A 48 20.73 8.66 12.02
CA TRP A 48 20.16 7.58 12.84
C TRP A 48 18.63 7.39 12.66
N PRO A 49 17.77 8.42 12.53
CA PRO A 49 16.33 8.19 12.39
C PRO A 49 16.00 7.47 11.08
N ALA A 50 16.65 7.87 9.98
CA ALA A 50 16.51 7.21 8.70
C ALA A 50 17.02 5.75 8.76
N ARG A 51 18.14 5.50 9.46
CA ARG A 51 18.65 4.13 9.67
C ARG A 51 17.68 3.26 10.46
N LEU A 52 17.02 3.79 11.49
CA LEU A 52 16.02 3.04 12.23
C LEU A 52 14.78 2.72 11.38
N VAL A 53 14.32 3.64 10.53
CA VAL A 53 13.24 3.35 9.56
C VAL A 53 13.66 2.26 8.57
N GLN A 54 14.90 2.32 8.06
CA GLN A 54 15.44 1.30 7.16
C GLN A 54 15.49 -0.08 7.80
N LEU A 55 16.01 -0.17 9.04
CA LEU A 55 16.08 -1.41 9.80
C LEU A 55 14.68 -1.97 10.09
N LEU A 56 13.76 -1.13 10.57
CA LEU A 56 12.35 -1.50 10.77
C LEU A 56 11.77 -2.14 9.51
N PHE A 57 11.96 -1.52 8.35
CA PHE A 57 11.43 -2.05 7.09
C PHE A 57 12.04 -3.37 6.68
N CYS A 58 13.32 -3.58 6.96
CA CYS A 58 13.98 -4.83 6.61
C CYS A 58 13.55 -5.96 7.52
N PHE A 59 13.28 -5.69 8.80
CA PHE A 59 12.63 -6.66 9.69
C PHE A 59 11.19 -6.94 9.29
N VAL A 60 10.43 -5.93 8.84
CA VAL A 60 9.06 -6.11 8.33
C VAL A 60 9.06 -7.04 7.12
N TYR A 61 9.93 -6.83 6.13
CA TYR A 61 10.01 -7.71 4.96
C TYR A 61 10.54 -9.08 5.29
N PHE A 62 11.59 -9.17 6.11
CA PHE A 62 12.11 -10.47 6.56
C PHE A 62 11.03 -11.29 7.27
N GLY A 63 10.31 -10.68 8.22
CA GLY A 63 9.20 -11.31 8.91
C GLY A 63 8.07 -11.71 7.96
N ALA A 64 7.72 -10.84 7.01
CA ALA A 64 6.71 -11.14 5.99
C ALA A 64 7.11 -12.35 5.13
N GLY A 65 8.38 -12.43 4.69
CA GLY A 65 8.92 -13.55 3.93
C GLY A 65 8.90 -14.85 4.73
N VAL A 66 9.30 -14.82 6.01
CA VAL A 66 9.23 -15.99 6.91
C VAL A 66 7.80 -16.49 7.07
N THR A 67 6.83 -15.59 7.25
CA THR A 67 5.42 -16.01 7.40
C THR A 67 4.87 -16.65 6.13
N LYS A 68 5.27 -16.17 4.95
CA LYS A 68 4.88 -16.76 3.66
C LYS A 68 5.51 -18.13 3.43
N ILE A 69 6.80 -18.31 3.77
CA ILE A 69 7.46 -19.62 3.70
C ILE A 69 6.72 -20.68 4.51
N LYS A 70 6.20 -20.30 5.69
CA LYS A 70 5.44 -21.22 6.55
C LYS A 70 3.99 -21.44 6.12
N THR A 71 3.52 -20.78 5.06
CA THR A 71 2.14 -20.87 4.59
C THR A 71 2.13 -21.59 3.24
N GLU A 72 1.85 -22.89 3.25
CA GLU A 72 1.84 -23.73 2.04
C GLU A 72 0.90 -23.18 0.97
N ALA A 73 -0.29 -22.72 1.37
CA ALA A 73 -1.30 -22.12 0.51
C ALA A 73 -0.81 -20.86 -0.24
N PHE A 74 0.28 -20.22 0.21
CA PHE A 74 0.87 -19.08 -0.48
C PHE A 74 1.54 -19.51 -1.79
N PHE A 75 2.28 -20.64 -1.78
CA PHE A 75 3.01 -21.12 -2.96
C PHE A 75 2.16 -21.93 -3.93
N THR A 76 0.99 -22.40 -3.51
CA THR A 76 0.01 -23.02 -4.41
C THR A 76 -0.86 -21.98 -5.14
N GLY A 77 -0.72 -20.69 -4.80
CA GLY A 77 -1.53 -19.59 -5.34
C GLY A 77 -2.89 -19.43 -4.67
N GLU A 78 -3.32 -20.39 -3.86
CA GLU A 78 -4.63 -20.43 -3.22
C GLU A 78 -4.88 -19.24 -2.29
N GLN A 79 -3.89 -18.89 -1.47
CA GLN A 79 -4.01 -17.75 -0.58
C GLN A 79 -4.12 -16.43 -1.34
N MET A 80 -3.40 -16.29 -2.46
CA MET A 80 -3.47 -15.10 -3.30
C MET A 80 -4.82 -15.00 -4.00
N ARG A 81 -5.30 -16.11 -4.57
CA ARG A 81 -6.64 -16.24 -5.17
C ARG A 81 -7.72 -15.83 -4.19
N TYR A 82 -7.66 -16.35 -2.97
CA TYR A 82 -8.60 -16.01 -1.90
C TYR A 82 -8.58 -14.50 -1.57
N TRP A 83 -7.41 -13.88 -1.45
CA TRP A 83 -7.32 -12.44 -1.18
C TRP A 83 -7.85 -11.56 -2.32
N MET A 84 -7.70 -12.00 -3.57
CA MET A 84 -8.17 -11.28 -4.75
C MET A 84 -9.70 -11.37 -4.90
N LEU A 85 -10.33 -12.47 -4.46
CA LEU A 85 -11.78 -12.70 -4.56
C LEU A 85 -12.59 -12.22 -3.35
N SER A 86 -12.02 -12.30 -2.15
CA SER A 86 -12.77 -12.05 -0.90
C SER A 86 -13.13 -10.59 -0.63
N ASN A 87 -12.49 -9.63 -1.34
CA ASN A 87 -12.62 -8.19 -1.07
C ASN A 87 -12.46 -7.84 0.42
N TRP A 88 -11.70 -8.64 1.18
CA TRP A 88 -11.58 -8.58 2.64
C TRP A 88 -11.14 -7.20 3.16
N ASN A 89 -10.34 -6.50 2.37
CA ASN A 89 -9.89 -5.15 2.71
C ASN A 89 -10.83 -4.10 2.12
N TYR A 90 -10.83 -4.03 0.79
CA TYR A 90 -11.70 -3.16 -0.01
C TYR A 90 -11.90 -3.82 -1.36
N ALA A 91 -12.93 -3.39 -2.08
CA ALA A 91 -13.11 -3.70 -3.49
C ALA A 91 -11.82 -3.39 -4.27
N ASN A 92 -11.38 -4.36 -5.06
CA ASN A 92 -10.19 -4.26 -5.89
C ASN A 92 -10.60 -4.14 -7.38
N PRO A 93 -9.92 -3.31 -8.18
CA PRO A 93 -10.33 -3.08 -9.57
C PRO A 93 -10.01 -4.22 -10.54
N VAL A 94 -8.97 -5.03 -10.29
CA VAL A 94 -8.43 -5.99 -11.29
C VAL A 94 -8.13 -7.37 -10.70
N GLY A 95 -8.07 -7.49 -9.39
CA GLY A 95 -7.71 -8.74 -8.71
C GLY A 95 -8.68 -9.87 -9.01
N GLU A 96 -9.99 -9.63 -9.01
CA GLU A 96 -10.96 -10.70 -9.31
C GLU A 96 -10.74 -11.34 -10.70
N ASP A 97 -10.40 -10.54 -11.71
CA ASP A 97 -10.19 -11.02 -13.07
C ASP A 97 -8.88 -11.83 -13.18
N LEU A 98 -7.84 -11.42 -12.47
CA LEU A 98 -6.54 -12.10 -12.45
C LEU A 98 -6.48 -13.28 -11.46
N ALA A 99 -7.46 -13.43 -10.58
CA ALA A 99 -7.52 -14.52 -9.60
C ALA A 99 -7.61 -15.91 -10.28
N MET A 100 -8.06 -15.95 -11.53
CA MET A 100 -8.17 -17.18 -12.32
C MET A 100 -6.89 -17.54 -13.08
N TRP A 101 -5.88 -16.67 -13.07
CA TRP A 101 -4.61 -16.89 -13.77
C TRP A 101 -3.58 -17.58 -12.87
N THR A 102 -3.74 -18.88 -12.65
CA THR A 102 -2.88 -19.68 -11.75
C THR A 102 -1.37 -19.51 -11.97
N PRO A 103 -0.82 -19.53 -13.20
CA PRO A 103 0.62 -19.32 -13.40
C PRO A 103 1.12 -17.99 -12.87
N LEU A 104 0.32 -16.92 -13.00
CA LEU A 104 0.64 -15.61 -12.46
C LEU A 104 0.71 -15.64 -10.94
N LEU A 105 -0.26 -16.30 -10.29
CA LEU A 105 -0.30 -16.41 -8.83
C LEU A 105 0.93 -17.16 -8.30
N LEU A 106 1.26 -18.31 -8.89
CA LEU A 106 2.44 -19.11 -8.51
C LEU A 106 3.73 -18.30 -8.66
N VAL A 107 3.96 -17.69 -9.83
CA VAL A 107 5.18 -16.89 -10.08
C VAL A 107 5.25 -15.71 -9.12
N SER A 108 4.12 -15.02 -8.87
CA SER A 108 4.08 -13.88 -7.96
C SER A 108 4.44 -14.27 -6.53
N ALA A 109 4.08 -15.48 -6.07
CA ALA A 109 4.40 -15.96 -4.74
C ALA A 109 5.92 -16.11 -4.54
N TYR A 110 6.60 -16.81 -5.46
CA TYR A 110 8.05 -16.98 -5.38
C TYR A 110 8.80 -15.66 -5.53
N VAL A 111 8.42 -14.83 -6.51
CA VAL A 111 9.05 -13.51 -6.73
C VAL A 111 8.91 -12.63 -5.48
N THR A 112 7.73 -12.61 -4.86
CA THR A 112 7.47 -11.83 -3.64
C THR A 112 8.39 -12.26 -2.50
N VAL A 113 8.45 -13.57 -2.22
CA VAL A 113 9.26 -14.09 -1.10
C VAL A 113 10.75 -13.83 -1.34
N VAL A 114 11.26 -14.14 -2.55
CA VAL A 114 12.67 -13.87 -2.89
C VAL A 114 12.99 -12.39 -2.73
N TRP A 115 12.14 -11.51 -3.24
CA TRP A 115 12.33 -10.07 -3.11
C TRP A 115 12.33 -9.61 -1.64
N GLU A 116 11.42 -10.12 -0.81
CA GLU A 116 11.34 -9.76 0.62
C GLU A 116 12.62 -10.11 1.40
N PHE A 117 13.21 -11.28 1.15
CA PHE A 117 14.49 -11.65 1.77
C PHE A 117 15.66 -10.84 1.23
N VAL A 118 15.72 -10.64 -0.08
CA VAL A 118 16.85 -9.97 -0.74
C VAL A 118 16.83 -8.45 -0.51
N PHE A 119 15.66 -7.85 -0.26
CA PHE A 119 15.52 -6.40 -0.02
C PHE A 119 16.48 -5.91 1.07
N GLY A 120 16.53 -6.62 2.20
CA GLY A 120 17.39 -6.32 3.35
C GLY A 120 18.88 -6.22 3.02
N PHE A 121 19.34 -6.90 1.98
CA PHE A 121 20.76 -6.91 1.59
C PHE A 121 21.04 -5.92 0.47
N LEU A 122 20.14 -5.84 -0.52
CA LEU A 122 20.35 -4.99 -1.70
C LEU A 122 20.00 -3.53 -1.48
N ALA A 123 19.11 -3.19 -0.54
CA ALA A 123 18.69 -1.81 -0.31
C ALA A 123 19.84 -0.89 0.17
N TRP A 124 20.92 -1.46 0.70
CA TRP A 124 22.13 -0.73 1.10
C TRP A 124 23.18 -0.63 0.00
N ARG A 125 23.08 -1.43 -1.06
CA ARG A 125 24.05 -1.44 -2.16
C ARG A 125 23.66 -0.37 -3.18
N PRO A 126 24.61 0.46 -3.68
CA PRO A 126 24.28 1.57 -4.58
C PRO A 126 23.60 1.12 -5.88
N LEU A 127 23.99 -0.05 -6.43
CA LEU A 127 23.36 -0.62 -7.62
C LEU A 127 22.05 -1.35 -7.31
N GLY A 128 21.98 -2.06 -6.19
CA GLY A 128 20.79 -2.84 -5.80
C GLY A 128 19.64 -1.98 -5.29
N ARG A 129 19.94 -0.88 -4.59
CA ARG A 129 18.97 0.03 -3.97
C ARG A 129 17.90 0.53 -4.94
N PRO A 130 18.21 1.22 -6.05
CA PRO A 130 17.17 1.74 -6.93
C PRO A 130 16.29 0.61 -7.51
N MET A 131 16.87 -0.56 -7.80
CA MET A 131 16.14 -1.71 -8.30
C MET A 131 15.14 -2.25 -7.26
N VAL A 132 15.58 -2.52 -6.04
CA VAL A 132 14.68 -3.10 -5.02
C VAL A 132 13.62 -2.10 -4.54
N LEU A 133 13.94 -0.80 -4.49
CA LEU A 133 12.95 0.25 -4.18
C LEU A 133 11.90 0.38 -5.30
N LEU A 134 12.32 0.29 -6.57
CA LEU A 134 11.38 0.34 -7.70
C LEU A 134 10.47 -0.89 -7.74
N ILE A 135 11.05 -2.10 -7.63
CA ILE A 135 10.27 -3.34 -7.56
C ILE A 135 9.32 -3.29 -6.38
N GLY A 136 9.78 -2.81 -5.22
CA GLY A 136 8.95 -2.63 -4.04
C GLY A 136 7.79 -1.65 -4.25
N ALA A 137 8.03 -0.51 -4.91
CA ALA A 137 6.99 0.48 -5.20
C ALA A 137 5.94 -0.09 -6.16
N ILE A 138 6.38 -0.81 -7.19
CA ILE A 138 5.49 -1.53 -8.12
C ILE A 138 4.70 -2.61 -7.36
N PHE A 139 5.36 -3.42 -6.52
CA PHE A 139 4.72 -4.44 -5.70
C PHE A 139 3.61 -3.85 -4.83
N HIS A 140 3.89 -2.76 -4.10
CA HIS A 140 2.89 -2.11 -3.26
C HIS A 140 1.74 -1.51 -4.08
N LEU A 141 2.02 -0.90 -5.23
CA LEU A 141 0.98 -0.44 -6.14
C LEU A 141 0.12 -1.60 -6.66
N LEU A 142 0.73 -2.75 -6.99
CA LEU A 142 -0.01 -3.96 -7.37
C LEU A 142 -0.88 -4.45 -6.22
N THR A 143 -0.43 -4.42 -4.96
CA THR A 143 -1.30 -4.81 -3.83
C THR A 143 -2.49 -3.87 -3.64
N PHE A 144 -2.37 -2.59 -4.01
CA PHE A 144 -3.50 -1.66 -4.04
C PHE A 144 -4.52 -2.09 -5.10
N VAL A 145 -4.06 -2.36 -6.32
CA VAL A 145 -4.89 -2.66 -7.50
C VAL A 145 -5.48 -4.09 -7.45
N LEU A 146 -4.74 -5.06 -6.91
CA LEU A 146 -5.11 -6.48 -6.93
C LEU A 146 -5.76 -6.94 -5.63
N LEU A 147 -5.37 -6.39 -4.48
CA LEU A 147 -5.83 -6.86 -3.16
C LEU A 147 -6.67 -5.83 -2.40
N GLY A 148 -6.89 -4.66 -3.00
CA GLY A 148 -7.63 -3.56 -2.39
C GLY A 148 -6.93 -2.95 -1.16
N LEU A 149 -5.62 -3.15 -0.98
CA LEU A 149 -4.90 -2.56 0.15
C LEU A 149 -4.71 -1.05 -0.08
N ARG A 150 -5.55 -0.21 0.53
CA ARG A 150 -5.46 1.25 0.34
C ARG A 150 -4.34 1.90 1.17
N ILE A 151 -4.37 1.71 2.49
CA ILE A 151 -3.51 2.44 3.43
C ILE A 151 -2.10 1.84 3.48
N PHE A 152 -2.00 0.51 3.52
CA PHE A 152 -0.75 -0.21 3.66
C PHE A 152 0.31 0.18 2.60
N PRO A 153 0.04 0.15 1.29
CA PRO A 153 1.04 0.50 0.29
C PRO A 153 1.44 1.98 0.34
N LEU A 154 0.53 2.89 0.71
CA LEU A 154 0.88 4.31 0.88
C LEU A 154 1.91 4.49 2.00
N VAL A 155 1.71 3.82 3.14
CA VAL A 155 2.68 3.80 4.25
C VAL A 155 4.01 3.21 3.79
N CYS A 156 3.98 2.08 3.08
CA CYS A 156 5.20 1.41 2.64
C CYS A 156 6.02 2.21 1.62
N ILE A 157 5.36 2.78 0.61
CA ILE A 157 6.02 3.64 -0.39
C ILE A 157 6.61 4.88 0.28
N SER A 158 5.93 5.44 1.28
CA SER A 158 6.45 6.60 2.02
C SER A 158 7.73 6.26 2.79
N CYS A 159 7.85 5.03 3.31
CA CYS A 159 9.05 4.57 4.02
C CYS A 159 10.26 4.39 3.08
N TYR A 160 10.05 4.15 1.79
CA TYR A 160 11.17 4.07 0.82
C TYR A 160 11.95 5.36 0.68
N PHE A 161 11.35 6.52 0.97
CA PHE A 161 12.07 7.79 0.99
C PHE A 161 13.22 7.79 2.01
N ALA A 162 13.14 6.99 3.08
CA ALA A 162 14.23 6.85 4.05
C ALA A 162 15.47 6.16 3.48
N PHE A 163 15.37 5.44 2.36
CA PHE A 163 16.49 4.78 1.70
C PHE A 163 17.19 5.69 0.68
N LEU A 164 16.55 6.78 0.23
CA LEU A 164 17.12 7.65 -0.77
C LEU A 164 18.35 8.40 -0.23
N THR A 165 19.36 8.50 -1.09
CA THR A 165 20.56 9.30 -0.83
C THR A 165 20.52 10.64 -1.54
N GLU A 166 21.42 11.56 -1.19
CA GLU A 166 21.56 12.85 -1.85
C GLU A 166 21.76 12.69 -3.37
N HIS A 167 22.58 11.71 -3.78
CA HIS A 167 22.81 11.37 -5.18
C HIS A 167 21.51 10.96 -5.89
N ASP A 168 20.70 10.11 -5.26
CA ASP A 168 19.43 9.64 -5.82
C ASP A 168 18.46 10.81 -6.03
N VAL A 169 18.37 11.73 -5.05
CA VAL A 169 17.53 12.93 -5.13
C VAL A 169 17.97 13.86 -6.27
N VAL A 170 19.28 14.04 -6.46
CA VAL A 170 19.83 14.83 -7.57
C VAL A 170 19.50 14.19 -8.92
N LEU A 171 19.64 12.87 -9.03
CA LEU A 171 19.31 12.13 -10.25
C LEU A 171 17.82 12.25 -10.59
N ILE A 172 16.93 12.03 -9.61
CA ILE A 172 15.49 12.19 -9.77
C ILE A 172 15.16 13.60 -10.24
N ARG A 173 15.75 14.63 -9.63
CA ARG A 173 15.53 16.03 -10.04
C ARG A 173 15.96 16.28 -11.49
N ARG A 174 17.11 15.74 -11.91
CA ARG A 174 17.59 15.86 -13.31
C ARG A 174 16.65 15.16 -14.28
N LEU A 175 16.17 13.97 -13.93
CA LEU A 175 15.21 13.23 -14.73
C LEU A 175 13.90 14.02 -14.90
N LEU A 176 13.33 14.52 -13.79
CA LEU A 176 12.12 15.34 -13.80
C LEU A 176 12.26 16.60 -14.68
N HIS A 177 13.43 17.25 -14.66
CA HIS A 177 13.71 18.38 -15.54
C HIS A 177 13.79 17.98 -17.01
N ARG A 178 14.38 16.81 -17.34
CA ARG A 178 14.45 16.32 -18.73
C ARG A 178 13.08 16.02 -19.32
N ILE A 179 12.17 15.47 -18.52
CA ILE A 179 10.79 15.17 -18.94
C ILE A 179 9.86 16.39 -18.89
N HIS A 180 10.41 17.61 -18.72
CA HIS A 180 9.69 18.88 -18.69
C HIS A 180 8.49 18.89 -17.73
N LEU A 181 8.51 18.05 -16.69
CA LEU A 181 7.42 18.05 -15.71
C LEU A 181 7.44 19.38 -14.97
N PRO A 182 6.33 20.14 -14.96
CA PRO A 182 6.25 21.41 -14.27
C PRO A 182 6.23 21.17 -12.75
N THR A 183 7.40 20.91 -12.19
CA THR A 183 7.62 20.79 -10.74
C THR A 183 7.33 22.09 -9.99
N ALA A 184 7.05 23.17 -10.74
CA ALA A 184 6.58 24.43 -10.21
C ALA A 184 5.31 24.28 -9.37
N TRP A 185 4.37 23.45 -9.81
CA TRP A 185 3.11 23.25 -9.11
C TRP A 185 3.27 22.53 -7.77
N LEU A 186 4.21 21.59 -7.68
CA LEU A 186 4.46 20.81 -6.47
C LEU A 186 4.90 21.69 -5.28
N HIS A 187 5.53 22.83 -5.54
CA HIS A 187 5.98 23.73 -4.48
C HIS A 187 4.98 24.82 -4.12
N ARG A 188 3.98 25.12 -4.96
CA ARG A 188 2.98 26.17 -4.69
C ARG A 188 2.26 26.01 -3.34
N PRO A 189 1.73 24.82 -2.96
CA PRO A 189 0.96 24.71 -1.72
C PRO A 189 1.79 25.05 -0.47
N ARG A 190 3.05 24.60 -0.40
CA ARG A 190 3.92 24.94 0.74
C ARG A 190 4.26 26.43 0.82
N PHE A 191 4.45 27.11 -0.32
CA PHE A 191 4.73 28.55 -0.33
C PHE A 191 3.49 29.39 -0.05
N LEU A 192 2.30 28.93 -0.47
CA LEU A 192 1.02 29.52 -0.11
C LEU A 192 0.77 29.39 1.39
N LEU A 193 0.99 28.20 1.95
CA LEU A 193 0.84 27.99 3.39
C LEU A 193 1.86 28.81 4.19
N ALA A 194 3.11 28.89 3.71
CA ALA A 194 4.13 29.76 4.30
C ALA A 194 3.71 31.23 4.27
N SER A 195 3.18 31.74 3.16
CA SER A 195 2.74 33.14 3.07
C SER A 195 1.53 33.43 3.95
N LEU A 196 0.60 32.49 4.09
CA LEU A 196 -0.52 32.59 5.05
C LEU A 196 -0.01 32.64 6.49
N LEU A 197 0.94 31.79 6.85
CA LEU A 197 1.55 31.78 8.18
C LEU A 197 2.39 33.02 8.47
N GLU A 198 3.06 33.59 7.46
CA GLU A 198 3.80 34.86 7.58
C GLU A 198 2.88 36.04 7.90
N LYS A 199 1.66 36.04 7.34
CA LYS A 199 0.64 37.07 7.56
C LYS A 199 -0.06 36.97 8.92
N ARG A 200 0.22 35.94 9.71
CA ARG A 200 -0.42 35.77 11.03
C ARG A 200 -0.06 36.92 11.97
N PRO A 201 -0.94 37.27 12.92
CA PRO A 201 -0.59 38.19 14.01
C PRO A 201 0.58 37.63 14.85
N ARG A 202 1.57 38.47 15.18
CA ARG A 202 2.72 38.06 16.02
C ARG A 202 2.32 37.57 17.41
N THR A 203 1.13 37.95 17.88
CA THR A 203 0.54 37.52 19.16
C THR A 203 0.15 36.04 19.17
N VAL A 204 -0.04 35.41 18.01
CA VAL A 204 -0.39 33.99 17.92
C VAL A 204 0.90 33.17 17.81
N PRO A 205 1.25 32.36 18.83
CA PRO A 205 2.44 31.52 18.77
C PRO A 205 2.27 30.40 17.74
N MET A 206 3.37 30.01 17.08
CA MET A 206 3.35 28.92 16.08
C MET A 206 2.83 27.60 16.66
N ALA A 207 3.14 27.33 17.94
CA ALA A 207 2.64 26.16 18.65
C ALA A 207 1.11 26.12 18.72
N ALA A 208 0.44 27.26 18.91
CA ALA A 208 -1.03 27.30 18.93
C ALA A 208 -1.62 27.00 17.54
N VAL A 209 -0.99 27.50 16.47
CA VAL A 209 -1.43 27.20 15.10
C VAL A 209 -1.32 25.71 14.80
N TRP A 210 -0.18 25.09 15.10
CA TRP A 210 0.01 23.65 14.90
C TRP A 210 -0.88 22.82 15.82
N GLY A 211 -1.10 23.25 17.06
CA GLY A 211 -2.02 22.60 18.00
C GLY A 211 -3.46 22.62 17.52
N LEU A 212 -3.94 23.76 17.01
CA LEU A 212 -5.27 23.87 16.40
C LEU A 212 -5.39 23.02 15.14
N LEU A 213 -4.37 22.99 14.28
CA LEU A 213 -4.37 22.12 13.10
C LEU A 213 -4.43 20.64 13.50
N ALA A 214 -3.62 20.23 14.48
CA ALA A 214 -3.63 18.85 14.99
C ALA A 214 -4.99 18.48 15.58
N ALA A 215 -5.61 19.37 16.36
CA ALA A 215 -6.95 19.18 16.90
C ALA A 215 -8.00 19.07 15.78
N ALA A 216 -7.95 19.95 14.78
CA ALA A 216 -8.85 19.90 13.63
C ALA A 216 -8.70 18.58 12.85
N VAL A 217 -7.47 18.16 12.56
CA VAL A 217 -7.19 16.87 11.91
C VAL A 217 -7.74 15.71 12.73
N CYS A 218 -7.50 15.70 14.04
CA CYS A 218 -8.00 14.66 14.94
C CYS A 218 -9.53 14.59 14.94
N VAL A 219 -10.21 15.73 15.12
CA VAL A 219 -11.68 15.80 15.11
C VAL A 219 -12.24 15.36 13.76
N THR A 220 -11.68 15.84 12.64
CA THR A 220 -12.13 15.42 11.30
C THR A 220 -11.89 13.94 11.05
N ALA A 221 -10.79 13.37 11.52
CA ALA A 221 -10.51 11.94 11.37
C ALA A 221 -11.52 11.09 12.16
N VAL A 222 -11.80 11.48 13.41
CA VAL A 222 -12.83 10.84 14.24
C VAL A 222 -14.19 10.95 13.56
N GLU A 223 -14.60 12.15 13.14
CA GLU A 223 -15.88 12.36 12.46
C GLU A 223 -16.00 11.54 11.17
N THR A 224 -14.94 11.48 10.36
CA THR A 224 -14.91 10.65 9.15
C THR A 224 -15.09 9.17 9.50
N GLU A 225 -14.48 8.70 10.58
CA GLU A 225 -14.64 7.33 11.05
C GLU A 225 -16.08 7.05 11.53
N TYR A 226 -16.73 8.01 12.20
CA TYR A 226 -18.15 7.93 12.55
C TYR A 226 -19.07 7.89 11.32
N GLN A 227 -18.75 8.66 10.28
CA GLN A 227 -19.50 8.64 9.02
C GLN A 227 -19.30 7.35 8.22
N GLN A 228 -18.16 6.68 8.40
CA GLN A 228 -17.85 5.39 7.78
C GLN A 228 -18.37 4.19 8.58
N ASP A 229 -19.00 4.41 9.74
CA ASP A 229 -19.61 3.34 10.56
C ASP A 229 -20.91 2.83 9.92
N LEU A 230 -20.75 1.94 8.94
CA LEU A 230 -21.84 1.31 8.18
C LEU A 230 -22.87 0.62 9.07
N TYR A 231 -22.44 0.06 10.21
CA TYR A 231 -23.31 -0.71 11.10
C TYR A 231 -23.83 0.12 12.29
N GLY A 232 -23.43 1.39 12.38
CA GLY A 232 -23.79 2.29 13.47
C GLY A 232 -23.35 1.78 14.85
N MET A 233 -22.31 0.94 14.92
CA MET A 233 -21.81 0.33 16.15
C MET A 233 -21.39 1.36 17.21
N ARG A 234 -21.00 2.57 16.79
CA ARG A 234 -20.50 3.64 17.65
C ARG A 234 -21.56 4.65 18.04
N ARG A 235 -22.83 4.47 17.65
CA ARG A 235 -23.93 5.36 18.03
C ARG A 235 -24.41 5.06 19.45
N ASN A 236 -24.86 6.09 20.16
CA ASN A 236 -25.39 5.98 21.53
C ASN A 236 -26.60 5.02 21.67
N GLY A 237 -27.29 4.71 20.56
CA GLY A 237 -28.46 3.83 20.52
C GLY A 237 -28.16 2.35 20.26
N GLY A 238 -26.89 1.95 20.16
CA GLY A 238 -26.49 0.60 19.77
C GLY A 238 -26.45 0.39 18.24
N PRO A 239 -26.14 -0.85 17.79
CA PRO A 239 -26.06 -1.19 16.37
C PRO A 239 -27.36 -0.87 15.63
N GLN A 240 -27.27 -0.39 14.40
CA GLN A 240 -28.48 -0.14 13.61
C GLN A 240 -29.23 -1.45 13.33
N PRO A 241 -30.57 -1.45 13.38
CA PRO A 241 -31.34 -2.56 12.86
C PRO A 241 -31.03 -2.73 11.36
N LEU A 242 -30.94 -3.98 10.90
CA LEU A 242 -30.77 -4.28 9.49
C LEU A 242 -31.92 -3.64 8.70
N GLN A 243 -31.59 -2.97 7.62
CA GLN A 243 -32.59 -2.38 6.74
C GLN A 243 -33.26 -3.49 5.94
N GLU A 244 -34.59 -3.45 5.88
CA GLU A 244 -35.35 -4.36 5.05
C GLU A 244 -35.04 -4.08 3.57
N ILE A 245 -34.59 -5.11 2.85
CA ILE A 245 -34.23 -4.99 1.44
C ILE A 245 -35.53 -4.94 0.63
N HIS A 246 -35.61 -4.02 -0.34
CA HIS A 246 -36.75 -3.96 -1.25
C HIS A 246 -36.98 -5.31 -1.95
N ARG A 247 -38.25 -5.72 -2.01
CA ARG A 247 -38.67 -7.00 -2.58
C ARG A 247 -38.10 -7.26 -3.98
N GLU A 248 -38.08 -6.24 -4.85
CA GLU A 248 -37.52 -6.34 -6.21
C GLU A 248 -36.02 -6.69 -6.20
N VAL A 249 -35.25 -6.11 -5.28
CA VAL A 249 -33.82 -6.41 -5.14
C VAL A 249 -33.64 -7.83 -4.59
N ALA A 250 -34.43 -8.22 -3.58
CA ALA A 250 -34.40 -9.57 -3.04
C ALA A 250 -34.77 -10.63 -4.10
N GLU A 251 -35.82 -10.38 -4.89
CA GLU A 251 -36.21 -11.23 -6.01
C GLU A 251 -35.09 -11.31 -7.05
N SER A 252 -34.42 -10.20 -7.38
CA SER A 252 -33.27 -10.23 -8.30
C SER A 252 -32.09 -11.05 -7.77
N MET A 253 -31.87 -11.09 -6.44
CA MET A 253 -30.81 -11.90 -5.83
C MET A 253 -31.15 -13.39 -5.80
N ILE A 254 -32.44 -13.75 -5.74
CA ILE A 254 -32.92 -15.14 -5.66
C ILE A 254 -33.15 -15.74 -7.06
N HIS A 255 -33.65 -14.94 -8.00
CA HIS A 255 -34.05 -15.36 -9.35
C HIS A 255 -33.06 -14.96 -10.44
N ASP A 256 -31.81 -14.62 -10.13
CA ASP A 256 -30.82 -14.32 -11.17
C ASP A 256 -30.50 -15.59 -11.98
N GLN A 257 -31.06 -15.69 -13.18
CA GLN A 257 -30.79 -16.80 -14.12
C GLN A 257 -29.45 -16.64 -14.85
N ARG A 258 -28.63 -15.66 -14.46
CA ARG A 258 -27.30 -15.48 -15.07
C ARG A 258 -26.45 -16.73 -14.83
N PRO A 259 -25.74 -17.21 -15.86
CA PRO A 259 -24.75 -18.27 -15.65
C PRO A 259 -23.78 -17.84 -14.56
N LEU A 260 -23.57 -18.70 -13.56
CA LEU A 260 -22.60 -18.47 -12.50
C LEU A 260 -21.23 -18.21 -13.13
N ARG A 261 -20.63 -17.07 -12.81
CA ARG A 261 -19.28 -16.76 -13.29
C ARG A 261 -18.32 -17.73 -12.61
N GLU A 262 -17.24 -18.10 -13.27
CA GLU A 262 -16.22 -18.99 -12.68
C GLU A 262 -15.74 -18.49 -11.31
N ARG A 263 -15.60 -17.16 -11.14
CA ARG A 263 -15.20 -16.53 -9.87
C ARG A 263 -16.22 -16.66 -8.72
N ASP A 264 -17.48 -16.95 -9.03
CA ASP A 264 -18.56 -17.09 -8.03
C ASP A 264 -18.74 -18.55 -7.58
N LYS A 265 -17.99 -19.50 -8.17
CA LYS A 265 -18.06 -20.91 -7.83
C LYS A 265 -17.25 -21.18 -6.55
N ILE A 266 -17.93 -21.71 -5.53
CA ILE A 266 -17.30 -22.13 -4.25
C ILE A 266 -16.56 -23.47 -4.41
N PHE A 267 -16.95 -24.26 -5.40
CA PHE A 267 -16.27 -25.50 -5.78
C PHE A 267 -16.13 -25.52 -7.30
N SER A 268 -14.91 -25.63 -7.82
CA SER A 268 -14.69 -25.94 -9.23
C SER A 268 -14.10 -27.33 -9.38
N PHE A 269 -14.70 -28.11 -10.27
CA PHE A 269 -14.19 -29.41 -10.68
C PHE A 269 -13.64 -29.24 -12.09
N ASP A 270 -12.32 -29.17 -12.19
CA ASP A 270 -11.63 -28.97 -13.46
C ASP A 270 -10.98 -30.28 -13.91
N LEU A 271 -11.06 -30.55 -15.22
CA LEU A 271 -10.43 -31.69 -15.87
C LEU A 271 -9.31 -31.22 -16.80
N GLY A 272 -8.20 -31.94 -16.82
CA GLY A 272 -7.06 -31.64 -17.66
C GLY A 272 -6.10 -32.82 -17.78
N SER A 273 -5.05 -32.64 -18.56
CA SER A 273 -4.10 -33.71 -18.88
C SER A 273 -2.75 -33.59 -18.19
N THR A 274 -2.44 -32.42 -17.62
CA THR A 274 -1.13 -32.12 -17.03
C THR A 274 -1.26 -31.43 -15.68
N LEU A 275 -0.21 -31.54 -14.84
CA LEU A 275 -0.07 -30.77 -13.61
C LEU A 275 1.18 -29.90 -13.72
N ILE A 276 1.04 -28.61 -13.40
CA ILE A 276 2.13 -27.64 -13.31
C ILE A 276 2.11 -27.06 -11.90
N GLY A 277 3.15 -27.34 -11.10
CA GLY A 277 3.24 -26.83 -9.72
C GLY A 277 2.10 -27.31 -8.80
N GLY A 278 1.57 -28.51 -9.03
CA GLY A 278 0.44 -29.07 -8.27
C GLY A 278 -0.94 -28.55 -8.71
N GLN A 279 -1.01 -27.76 -9.79
CA GLN A 279 -2.25 -27.20 -10.34
C GLN A 279 -2.51 -27.72 -11.76
N LEU A 280 -3.77 -27.84 -12.15
CA LEU A 280 -4.19 -28.44 -13.42
C LEU A 280 -3.84 -27.55 -14.61
N GLY A 281 -2.99 -28.07 -15.49
CA GLY A 281 -2.63 -27.49 -16.77
C GLY A 281 -3.31 -28.21 -17.93
N ALA A 282 -3.49 -27.51 -19.05
CA ALA A 282 -4.18 -28.01 -20.24
C ALA A 282 -5.60 -28.52 -19.91
N ARG A 283 -6.47 -27.59 -19.51
CA ARG A 283 -7.88 -27.88 -19.22
C ARG A 283 -8.58 -28.32 -20.51
N ASN A 284 -9.11 -29.53 -20.50
CA ASN A 284 -9.78 -30.15 -21.65
C ASN A 284 -11.18 -30.59 -21.23
N SER A 285 -12.16 -30.36 -22.09
CA SER A 285 -13.53 -30.85 -21.93
C SER A 285 -13.79 -32.16 -22.70
N VAL A 286 -12.86 -32.54 -23.58
CA VAL A 286 -12.93 -33.74 -24.41
C VAL A 286 -11.61 -34.51 -24.25
N PHE A 287 -11.70 -35.82 -24.08
CA PHE A 287 -10.58 -36.74 -23.91
C PHE A 287 -10.80 -37.95 -24.81
N ASP A 288 -9.74 -38.42 -25.44
CA ASP A 288 -9.76 -39.64 -26.26
C ASP A 288 -9.34 -40.87 -25.44
N TYR A 289 -9.63 -42.05 -25.98
CA TYR A 289 -9.28 -43.31 -25.32
C TYR A 289 -7.76 -43.45 -25.20
N GLY A 290 -7.26 -43.56 -23.95
CA GLY A 290 -5.83 -43.61 -23.64
C GLY A 290 -5.24 -42.30 -23.12
N ASP A 291 -6.01 -41.20 -23.16
CA ASP A 291 -5.57 -39.93 -22.58
C ASP A 291 -5.44 -40.01 -21.06
N ARG A 292 -4.44 -39.32 -20.53
CA ARG A 292 -4.29 -39.11 -19.11
C ARG A 292 -5.29 -38.06 -18.65
N LEU A 293 -6.22 -38.46 -17.78
CA LEU A 293 -7.18 -37.58 -17.15
C LEU A 293 -6.76 -37.27 -15.71
N ILE A 294 -6.68 -35.98 -15.39
CA ILE A 294 -6.42 -35.47 -14.06
C ILE A 294 -7.63 -34.62 -13.67
N ALA A 295 -8.28 -35.00 -12.59
CA ALA A 295 -9.36 -34.23 -11.99
C ALA A 295 -8.81 -33.45 -10.80
N GLN A 296 -9.02 -32.14 -10.80
CA GLN A 296 -8.68 -31.29 -9.67
C GLN A 296 -9.94 -30.62 -9.13
N CYS A 297 -10.20 -30.85 -7.85
CA CYS A 297 -11.21 -30.11 -7.10
C CYS A 297 -10.53 -28.92 -6.43
N LEU A 298 -10.93 -27.72 -6.80
CA LEU A 298 -10.50 -26.48 -6.17
C LEU A 298 -11.60 -26.02 -5.21
N LEU A 299 -11.23 -25.88 -3.95
CA LEU A 299 -12.00 -25.23 -2.88
C LEU A 299 -11.94 -23.70 -3.00
#